data_AF-A0AAN7CMB5-F1
#
_entry.id   AF-A0AAN7CMB5-F1
#
_cell.length_a   1.000
_cell.length_b   1.000
_cell.length_c   1.000
_cell.angle_alpha   90.00
_cell.angle_beta   90.00
_cell.angle_gamma   90.00
#
_symmetry.space_group_name_H-M   'P 1'
#
loop_
_entity.id
_entity.type
_entity.pdbx_description
1 polymer ?
#
loop_
_entity_poly.entity_id
_entity_poly.type
_entity_poly.pdbx_seq_one_letter_code
_entity_poly.pdbx_strand_id
1 'polypeptide(L)'
;MARTDKERPSHESDDLDRTSTKVLPVAAFTGYRSFPAVMNLYANYSGILEAMTTLKLCGASASDVLYIAQVHVGWTPRGPLHFGRGIYLRNGTSLKDSILAATGEVFRLPLFLSLFDSKTSLLRASITKEQAVAFRFTIEVGTKRIQREEFEWRKSNGKETGAREKGARYELHPLAATLSALASSYSSSPPEDGSNILAELTLDNVLSFKHLFTLKLMGPGLTGEMGDRWTLMVVMTALRIHWLRQNGKTNKPTVAAAQLFDSN
;
A
#
# COMPACT_ATOMS: atom_id res chain seq x y z
N MET A 1 10.16 49.54 -69.43
CA MET A 1 9.18 50.04 -68.44
C MET A 1 9.10 49.02 -67.30
N ALA A 2 9.26 49.51 -66.05
CA ALA A 2 9.07 48.87 -64.72
C ALA A 2 9.91 47.61 -64.36
N ARG A 3 10.93 47.67 -63.47
CA ARG A 3 10.95 47.70 -61.96
C ARG A 3 10.49 46.36 -61.33
N THR A 4 11.40 45.48 -60.86
CA THR A 4 11.94 45.31 -59.46
C THR A 4 10.85 45.14 -58.39
N ASP A 5 10.88 44.23 -57.41
CA ASP A 5 11.82 43.23 -56.86
C ASP A 5 11.08 42.51 -55.69
N LYS A 6 11.71 41.47 -55.10
CA LYS A 6 11.48 40.87 -53.73
C LYS A 6 10.20 40.00 -53.53
N GLU A 7 10.16 38.94 -52.72
CA GLU A 7 11.00 38.40 -51.65
C GLU A 7 10.73 36.88 -51.42
N ARG A 8 11.39 36.28 -50.42
CA ARG A 8 11.72 34.85 -50.18
C ARG A 8 10.67 34.10 -49.25
N PRO A 9 10.91 32.88 -48.70
CA PRO A 9 10.00 31.73 -48.74
C PRO A 9 9.40 31.28 -47.37
N SER A 10 8.47 30.32 -47.37
CA SER A 10 8.01 29.56 -46.18
C SER A 10 7.49 28.18 -46.64
N HIS A 11 8.12 27.05 -46.31
CA HIS A 11 8.11 26.26 -45.06
C HIS A 11 6.78 25.51 -44.79
N GLU A 12 6.92 24.19 -44.62
CA GLU A 12 6.12 23.26 -43.80
C GLU A 12 4.72 22.81 -44.25
N SER A 13 4.55 21.51 -44.46
CA SER A 13 3.88 20.65 -43.46
C SER A 13 3.94 19.17 -43.86
N ASP A 14 4.72 18.41 -43.09
CA ASP A 14 4.75 16.95 -43.04
C ASP A 14 3.42 16.41 -42.50
N ASP A 15 2.67 15.68 -43.33
CA ASP A 15 1.53 14.87 -42.89
C ASP A 15 2.04 13.56 -42.29
N LEU A 16 2.40 13.61 -41.00
CA LEU A 16 2.63 12.43 -40.19
C LEU A 16 1.29 11.78 -39.83
N ASP A 17 1.13 10.58 -40.38
CA ASP A 17 0.07 9.61 -40.14
C ASP A 17 -0.14 9.40 -38.63
N ARG A 18 -1.19 10.05 -38.14
CA ARG A 18 -1.58 10.11 -36.73
C ARG A 18 -2.17 8.76 -36.33
N THR A 19 -1.30 7.85 -35.88
CA THR A 19 -1.71 6.61 -35.24
C THR A 19 -2.57 6.97 -34.03
N SER A 20 -3.89 6.83 -34.21
CA SER A 20 -4.90 7.02 -33.19
C SER A 20 -4.75 5.90 -32.17
N THR A 21 -3.90 6.13 -31.17
CA THR A 21 -3.84 5.29 -29.98
C THR A 21 -5.16 5.48 -29.25
N LYS A 22 -6.13 4.63 -29.57
CA LYS A 22 -7.37 4.48 -28.80
C LYS A 22 -6.96 4.10 -27.38
N VAL A 23 -6.92 5.09 -26.50
CA VAL A 23 -6.84 4.87 -25.06
C VAL A 23 -8.12 4.14 -24.68
N LEU A 24 -8.00 2.83 -24.50
CA LEU A 24 -9.09 2.03 -23.97
C LEU A 24 -9.46 2.59 -22.59
N PRO A 25 -10.75 2.77 -22.29
CA PRO A 25 -11.16 3.13 -20.94
C PRO A 25 -10.68 2.04 -20.00
N VAL A 26 -9.82 2.41 -19.05
CA VAL A 26 -9.44 1.52 -17.95
C VAL A 26 -10.73 1.20 -17.20
N ALA A 27 -11.14 -0.06 -17.25
CA ALA A 27 -12.28 -0.53 -16.49
C ALA A 27 -12.04 -0.22 -15.00
N ALA A 28 -13.00 0.45 -14.36
CA ALA A 28 -13.01 0.57 -12.91
C ALA A 28 -12.88 -0.85 -12.33
N PHE A 29 -11.93 -1.05 -11.42
CA PHE A 29 -11.64 -2.34 -10.80
C PHE A 29 -12.84 -2.76 -9.92
N THR A 30 -13.88 -3.29 -10.55
CA THR A 30 -15.21 -3.52 -9.97
C THR A 30 -15.38 -5.01 -9.73
N GLY A 31 -14.73 -5.50 -8.67
CA GLY A 31 -14.87 -6.90 -8.25
C GLY A 31 -14.97 -7.09 -6.74
N TYR A 32 -14.76 -6.04 -5.93
CA TYR A 32 -14.75 -6.13 -4.48
C TYR A 32 -15.40 -4.91 -3.83
N ARG A 33 -15.77 -5.03 -2.55
CA ARG A 33 -16.39 -3.97 -1.74
C ARG A 33 -15.39 -2.84 -1.45
N SER A 34 -15.72 -1.59 -1.78
CA SER A 34 -14.83 -0.46 -1.45
C SER A 34 -14.46 -0.43 0.04
N PHE A 35 -13.20 -0.09 0.33
CA PHE A 35 -12.72 0.03 1.70
C PHE A 35 -13.18 1.36 2.31
N PRO A 36 -13.72 1.38 3.54
CA PRO A 36 -14.07 2.62 4.21
C PRO A 36 -12.82 3.34 4.70
N ALA A 37 -12.97 4.62 5.04
CA ALA A 37 -11.90 5.47 5.56
C ALA A 37 -11.25 4.93 6.84
N VAL A 38 -12.02 4.27 7.70
CA VAL A 38 -11.53 3.69 8.96
C VAL A 38 -11.82 2.19 8.95
N MET A 39 -10.77 1.41 9.15
CA MET A 39 -10.83 -0.03 9.20
C MET A 39 -10.15 -0.54 10.47
N ASN A 40 -10.66 -1.62 11.01
CA ASN A 40 -10.15 -2.22 12.24
C ASN A 40 -9.94 -3.71 12.03
N LEU A 41 -8.81 -4.24 12.48
CA LEU A 41 -8.55 -5.67 12.45
C LEU A 41 -8.81 -6.27 13.83
N TYR A 42 -9.67 -7.30 13.87
CA TYR A 42 -9.98 -8.04 15.08
C TYR A 42 -9.57 -9.50 14.94
N ALA A 43 -9.15 -10.12 16.05
CA ALA A 43 -8.98 -11.58 16.06
C ALA A 43 -10.36 -12.26 16.04
N ASN A 44 -10.46 -13.39 15.36
CA ASN A 44 -11.68 -14.19 15.36
C ASN A 44 -11.63 -15.22 16.51
N TYR A 45 -12.14 -14.87 17.68
CA TYR A 45 -12.15 -15.77 18.83
C TYR A 45 -13.46 -16.57 18.88
N SER A 46 -13.54 -17.70 18.17
CA SER A 46 -14.66 -18.65 18.28
C SER A 46 -14.25 -20.05 18.77
N GLY A 47 -13.00 -20.23 19.22
CA GLY A 47 -12.53 -21.48 19.84
C GLY A 47 -12.28 -22.66 18.89
N ILE A 48 -12.59 -22.53 17.60
CA ILE A 48 -12.30 -23.54 16.56
C ILE A 48 -10.95 -23.21 15.90
N LEU A 49 -10.20 -24.21 15.44
CA LEU A 49 -8.88 -24.04 14.81
C LEU A 49 -8.91 -23.05 13.61
N GLU A 50 -10.00 -23.04 12.83
CA GLU A 50 -10.24 -22.07 11.75
C GLU A 50 -10.37 -20.63 12.27
N ALA A 51 -10.92 -20.45 13.47
CA ALA A 51 -11.01 -19.14 14.12
C ALA A 51 -9.62 -18.62 14.49
N MET A 52 -8.71 -19.51 14.94
CA MET A 52 -7.34 -19.14 15.29
C MET A 52 -6.48 -18.69 14.10
N THR A 53 -6.89 -19.04 12.87
CA THR A 53 -6.19 -18.65 11.64
C THR A 53 -6.95 -17.59 10.85
N THR A 54 -8.01 -17.01 11.41
CA THR A 54 -8.80 -15.97 10.76
C THR A 54 -8.87 -14.70 11.58
N LEU A 55 -8.76 -13.58 10.89
CA LEU A 55 -8.88 -12.23 11.41
C LEU A 55 -10.02 -11.54 10.65
N LYS A 56 -10.78 -10.70 11.33
CA LYS A 56 -11.88 -9.94 10.75
C LYS A 56 -11.41 -8.52 10.48
N LEU A 57 -11.40 -8.13 9.21
CA LEU A 57 -11.22 -6.73 8.82
C LEU A 57 -12.60 -6.09 8.77
N CYS A 58 -12.84 -5.21 9.73
CA CYS A 58 -14.11 -4.53 9.92
C CYS A 58 -13.99 -3.04 9.56
N GLY A 59 -15.13 -2.38 9.37
CA GLY A 59 -15.21 -0.92 9.23
C GLY A 59 -15.05 -0.21 10.57
N ALA A 60 -15.84 0.82 10.81
CA ALA A 60 -15.74 1.65 12.03
C ALA A 60 -16.05 0.88 13.33
N SER A 61 -16.76 -0.24 13.25
CA SER A 61 -17.13 -1.07 14.40
C SER A 61 -16.89 -2.56 14.13
N ALA A 62 -16.73 -3.35 15.19
CA ALA A 62 -16.46 -4.79 15.08
C ALA A 62 -17.59 -5.59 14.41
N SER A 63 -18.84 -5.10 14.42
CA SER A 63 -19.98 -5.76 13.78
C SER A 63 -20.05 -5.53 12.27
N ASP A 64 -19.41 -4.49 11.75
CA ASP A 64 -19.34 -4.20 10.32
C ASP A 64 -18.18 -4.99 9.67
N VAL A 65 -18.33 -6.31 9.59
CA VAL A 65 -17.31 -7.19 8.98
C VAL A 65 -17.30 -6.98 7.47
N LEU A 66 -16.17 -6.52 6.94
CA LEU A 66 -15.99 -6.26 5.51
C LEU A 66 -15.34 -7.46 4.83
N TYR A 67 -14.27 -7.98 5.44
CA TYR A 67 -13.41 -9.00 4.86
C TYR A 67 -12.85 -9.96 5.90
N ILE A 68 -12.50 -11.17 5.47
CA ILE A 68 -11.67 -12.10 6.25
C ILE A 68 -10.21 -12.05 5.78
N ALA A 69 -9.31 -11.84 6.74
CA ALA A 69 -7.88 -12.04 6.57
C ALA A 69 -7.49 -13.40 7.15
N GLN A 70 -7.09 -14.33 6.29
CA GLN A 70 -6.71 -15.70 6.66
C GLN A 70 -5.19 -15.82 6.77
N VAL A 71 -4.71 -16.26 7.93
CA VAL A 71 -3.32 -16.61 8.18
C VAL A 71 -2.99 -17.91 7.46
N HIS A 72 -1.93 -17.89 6.65
CA HIS A 72 -1.34 -19.04 5.98
C HIS A 72 -0.01 -19.39 6.63
N VAL A 73 0.04 -20.55 7.28
CA VAL A 73 1.21 -21.04 8.03
C VAL A 73 2.25 -21.76 7.16
N GLY A 74 1.98 -21.93 5.86
CA GLY A 74 2.96 -22.45 4.89
C GLY A 74 3.13 -23.97 4.87
N TRP A 75 2.29 -24.75 5.55
CA TRP A 75 2.39 -26.22 5.56
C TRP A 75 1.94 -26.90 4.27
N THR A 76 1.12 -26.20 3.48
CA THR A 76 0.59 -26.71 2.19
C THR A 76 0.76 -25.66 1.10
N PRO A 77 0.97 -26.06 -0.16
CA PRO A 77 1.01 -25.12 -1.27
C PRO A 77 -0.41 -24.67 -1.57
N ARG A 78 -0.73 -23.40 -1.27
CA ARG A 78 -2.06 -22.84 -1.53
C ARG A 78 -1.92 -21.45 -2.13
N GLY A 79 -2.74 -21.15 -3.13
CA GLY A 79 -2.91 -19.79 -3.66
C GLY A 79 -1.59 -19.09 -4.04
N PRO A 80 -1.55 -17.75 -4.01
CA PRO A 80 -0.39 -16.99 -4.46
C PRO A 80 0.89 -17.19 -3.63
N LEU A 81 0.78 -17.55 -2.34
CA LEU A 81 1.97 -17.69 -1.48
C LEU A 81 2.63 -19.06 -1.56
N HIS A 82 2.00 -20.07 -2.18
CA HIS A 82 2.50 -21.45 -2.19
C HIS A 82 2.80 -21.93 -0.75
N PHE A 83 4.06 -22.31 -0.44
CA PHE A 83 4.52 -22.68 0.90
C PHE A 83 4.95 -21.48 1.76
N GLY A 84 4.92 -20.28 1.20
CA GLY A 84 5.28 -19.05 1.89
C GLY A 84 4.27 -18.68 2.97
N ARG A 85 4.74 -18.29 4.15
CA ARG A 85 3.86 -17.87 5.26
C ARG A 85 3.35 -16.46 5.03
N GLY A 86 2.10 -16.19 5.41
CA GLY A 86 1.54 -14.86 5.26
C GLY A 86 0.05 -14.78 5.53
N ILE A 87 -0.61 -13.85 4.84
CA ILE A 87 -2.02 -13.53 4.99
C ILE A 87 -2.67 -13.47 3.61
N TYR A 88 -3.81 -14.14 3.47
CA TYR A 88 -4.74 -13.96 2.35
C TYR A 88 -5.88 -13.04 2.78
N LEU A 89 -6.14 -11.98 2.01
CA LEU A 89 -7.38 -11.23 2.11
C LEU A 89 -8.42 -11.90 1.21
N ARG A 90 -9.57 -12.28 1.78
CA ARG A 90 -10.70 -12.87 1.06
C ARG A 90 -11.57 -11.75 0.48
N ASN A 91 -12.23 -11.99 -0.65
CA ASN A 91 -13.19 -11.06 -1.25
C ASN A 91 -14.60 -11.20 -0.63
N GLY A 92 -14.66 -11.12 0.70
CA GLY A 92 -15.91 -11.23 1.46
C GLY A 92 -15.66 -11.71 2.89
N THR A 93 -16.74 -12.09 3.57
CA THR A 93 -16.78 -12.42 4.99
C THR A 93 -16.65 -13.92 5.28
N SER A 94 -16.40 -14.75 4.25
CA SER A 94 -16.29 -16.20 4.33
C SER A 94 -14.94 -16.71 3.83
N LEU A 95 -14.49 -17.84 4.38
CA LEU A 95 -13.30 -18.55 3.89
C LEU A 95 -13.49 -19.17 2.49
N LYS A 96 -14.75 -19.31 2.05
CA LYS A 96 -15.10 -19.79 0.71
C LYS A 96 -14.95 -18.71 -0.36
N ASP A 97 -14.93 -17.44 0.03
CA ASP A 97 -14.76 -16.33 -0.91
C ASP A 97 -13.38 -16.37 -1.56
N SER A 98 -13.30 -15.88 -2.79
CA SER A 98 -12.06 -15.88 -3.57
C SER A 98 -10.95 -15.10 -2.85
N ILE A 99 -9.69 -15.46 -3.10
CA ILE A 99 -8.56 -14.66 -2.60
C ILE A 99 -8.56 -13.35 -3.40
N LEU A 100 -8.72 -12.22 -2.70
CA LEU A 100 -8.62 -10.89 -3.26
C LEU A 100 -7.16 -10.47 -3.42
N ALA A 101 -6.35 -10.68 -2.38
CA ALA A 101 -4.94 -10.33 -2.36
C ALA A 101 -4.18 -11.19 -1.34
N ALA A 102 -2.86 -11.21 -1.45
CA ALA A 102 -1.98 -11.95 -0.54
C ALA A 102 -0.77 -11.11 -0.16
N THR A 103 -0.30 -11.25 1.08
CA THR A 103 0.96 -10.65 1.54
C THR A 103 1.70 -11.63 2.44
N GLY A 104 3.00 -11.80 2.26
CA GLY A 104 3.69 -12.93 2.86
C GLY A 104 5.16 -13.01 2.52
N GLU A 105 5.79 -14.05 3.02
CA GLU A 105 7.07 -14.53 2.53
C GLU A 105 6.82 -15.12 1.13
N VAL A 106 7.54 -14.63 0.12
CA VAL A 106 7.49 -15.23 -1.21
C VAL A 106 8.37 -16.47 -1.17
N PHE A 107 7.77 -17.64 -1.36
CA PHE A 107 8.53 -18.87 -1.52
C PHE A 107 9.18 -18.85 -2.91
N ARG A 108 10.47 -18.52 -2.98
CA ARG A 108 11.26 -18.62 -4.22
C ARG A 108 11.64 -20.09 -4.41
N LEU A 109 10.82 -20.83 -5.16
CA LEU A 109 11.31 -22.06 -5.78
C LEU A 109 12.28 -21.69 -6.92
N PRO A 110 13.38 -22.43 -7.12
CA PRO A 110 14.39 -22.05 -8.11
C PRO A 110 13.97 -22.20 -9.57
N LEU A 111 12.83 -22.83 -9.90
CA LEU A 111 12.33 -22.95 -11.27
C LEU A 111 10.80 -23.03 -11.28
N PHE A 112 10.19 -22.54 -12.36
CA PHE A 112 8.77 -22.56 -12.77
C PHE A 112 7.95 -21.27 -12.57
N LEU A 113 7.81 -20.56 -13.70
CA LEU A 113 6.67 -19.73 -14.14
C LEU A 113 6.24 -18.58 -13.21
N SER A 114 7.08 -17.54 -13.14
CA SER A 114 6.72 -16.20 -12.67
C SER A 114 5.75 -15.53 -13.65
N LEU A 115 4.46 -15.91 -13.62
CA LEU A 115 3.39 -15.21 -14.35
C LEU A 115 2.97 -13.89 -13.70
N PHE A 116 3.59 -13.52 -12.58
CA PHE A 116 3.47 -12.18 -11.97
C PHE A 116 4.88 -11.64 -11.73
N ASP A 117 5.23 -10.55 -12.42
CA ASP A 117 6.49 -9.85 -12.21
C ASP A 117 6.62 -9.42 -10.74
N SER A 118 7.41 -10.21 -10.00
CA SER A 118 7.69 -10.02 -8.57
C SER A 118 8.43 -8.71 -8.23
N LYS A 119 8.78 -7.88 -9.24
CA LYS A 119 9.35 -6.54 -9.04
C LYS A 119 8.34 -5.46 -8.69
N THR A 120 7.04 -5.74 -8.78
CA THR A 120 5.99 -4.77 -8.41
C THR A 120 5.48 -5.04 -7.00
N SER A 121 5.58 -4.03 -6.12
CA SER A 121 4.90 -3.95 -4.81
C SER A 121 5.38 -4.84 -3.66
N LEU A 122 6.68 -5.16 -3.59
CA LEU A 122 7.27 -5.72 -2.37
C LEU A 122 7.33 -4.61 -1.29
N LEU A 123 6.69 -4.84 -0.14
CA LEU A 123 6.92 -4.00 1.04
C LEU A 123 8.36 -4.24 1.54
N ARG A 124 9.25 -3.28 1.29
CA ARG A 124 10.66 -3.34 1.66
C ARG A 124 10.87 -2.65 2.99
N ALA A 125 11.45 -3.37 3.96
CA ALA A 125 11.87 -2.76 5.21
C ALA A 125 13.21 -2.06 5.02
N SER A 126 13.38 -0.88 5.62
CA SER A 126 14.63 -0.12 5.60
C SER A 126 14.81 0.67 6.89
N ILE A 127 16.04 1.07 7.17
CA ILE A 127 16.38 2.03 8.22
C ILE A 127 16.54 3.42 7.60
N THR A 128 15.81 4.41 8.12
CA THR A 128 15.92 5.80 7.67
C THR A 128 17.21 6.45 8.18
N LYS A 129 17.54 7.66 7.70
CA LYS A 129 18.73 8.40 8.17
C LYS A 129 18.66 8.71 9.67
N GLU A 130 17.44 8.86 10.19
CA GLU A 130 17.10 9.07 11.60
C GLU A 130 17.12 7.76 12.40
N GLN A 131 17.61 6.67 11.80
CA GLN A 131 17.72 5.34 12.37
C GLN A 131 16.39 4.71 12.81
N ALA A 132 15.27 5.14 12.23
CA ALA A 132 13.95 4.58 12.45
C ALA A 132 13.65 3.48 11.42
N VAL A 133 12.80 2.52 11.79
CA VAL A 133 12.30 1.49 10.86
C VAL A 133 11.22 2.10 9.97
N ALA A 134 11.38 1.92 8.67
CA ALA A 134 10.41 2.33 7.65
C ALA A 134 10.10 1.17 6.70
N PHE A 135 8.92 1.21 6.08
CA PHE A 135 8.49 0.23 5.08
C PHE A 135 8.04 0.91 3.80
N ARG A 136 8.72 0.61 2.69
CA ARG A 136 8.47 1.23 1.38
C ARG A 136 7.74 0.30 0.45
N PHE A 137 6.87 0.86 -0.39
CA PHE A 137 6.28 0.13 -1.51
C PHE A 137 5.99 1.10 -2.65
N THR A 138 5.83 0.53 -3.85
CA THR A 138 5.48 1.28 -5.06
C THR A 138 4.19 0.72 -5.63
N ILE A 139 3.27 1.59 -6.04
CA ILE A 139 1.99 1.21 -6.65
C ILE A 139 1.56 2.22 -7.70
N GLU A 140 0.72 1.76 -8.61
CA GLU A 140 -0.04 2.58 -9.55
C GLU A 140 -1.17 3.33 -8.83
N VAL A 141 -1.23 4.64 -9.03
CA VAL A 141 -2.13 5.59 -8.38
C VAL A 141 -2.90 6.38 -9.45
N GLY A 142 -4.15 6.70 -9.16
CA GLY A 142 -5.00 7.52 -10.01
C GLY A 142 -6.10 6.74 -10.71
N THR A 143 -7.24 7.39 -10.93
CA THR A 143 -8.43 6.79 -11.56
C THR A 143 -8.50 7.03 -13.07
N LYS A 144 -7.95 8.17 -13.54
CA LYS A 144 -7.95 8.56 -14.97
C LYS A 144 -6.57 8.53 -15.60
N ARG A 145 -5.55 8.94 -14.85
CA ARG A 145 -4.14 8.91 -15.25
C ARG A 145 -3.39 8.08 -14.24
N ILE A 146 -3.04 6.87 -14.63
CA ILE A 146 -2.35 5.95 -13.75
C ILE A 146 -0.87 6.31 -13.75
N GLN A 147 -0.34 6.68 -12.59
CA GLN A 147 1.08 6.95 -12.38
C GLN A 147 1.64 6.04 -11.29
N ARG A 148 2.84 5.53 -11.50
CA ARG A 148 3.53 4.73 -10.50
C ARG A 148 4.20 5.64 -9.47
N GLU A 149 3.80 5.52 -8.22
CA GLU A 149 4.29 6.33 -7.09
C GLU A 149 4.85 5.46 -5.98
N GLU A 150 5.76 6.02 -5.18
CA GLU A 150 6.40 5.35 -4.05
C GLU A 150 5.91 5.95 -2.72
N PHE A 151 5.66 5.06 -1.75
CA PHE A 151 5.13 5.40 -0.43
C PHE A 151 5.96 4.74 0.69
N GLU A 152 6.01 5.37 1.85
CA GLU A 152 6.78 4.94 3.02
C GLU A 152 5.95 5.02 4.29
N TRP A 153 5.78 3.88 4.95
CA TRP A 153 5.33 3.82 6.33
C TRP A 153 6.49 4.17 7.25
N ARG A 154 6.35 5.24 8.04
CA ARG A 154 7.31 5.66 9.06
C ARG A 154 6.71 5.41 10.44
N LYS A 155 7.49 4.82 11.34
CA LYS A 155 7.08 4.73 12.75
C LYS A 155 7.07 6.13 13.35
N SER A 156 5.93 6.59 13.87
CA SER A 156 5.85 7.87 14.57
C SER A 156 6.43 7.72 15.97
N ASN A 157 7.40 8.56 16.34
CA ASN A 157 7.87 8.65 17.71
C ASN A 157 6.86 9.47 18.52
N GLY A 158 5.90 8.80 19.15
CA GLY A 158 5.04 9.49 20.10
C GLY A 158 5.89 10.09 21.22
N LYS A 159 5.72 11.38 21.54
CA LYS A 159 6.22 11.91 22.82
C LYS A 159 5.62 11.05 23.92
N GLU A 160 6.48 10.42 24.70
CA GLU A 160 6.13 9.51 25.78
C GLU A 160 5.57 10.32 26.95
N THR A 161 4.41 10.94 26.77
CA THR A 161 3.67 11.58 27.86
C THR A 161 3.01 10.46 28.65
N GLY A 162 3.43 10.35 29.91
CA GLY A 162 3.25 9.17 30.75
C GLY A 162 1.86 8.55 30.81
N ALA A 163 1.87 7.26 31.15
CA ALA A 163 0.79 6.31 31.36
C ALA A 163 0.46 5.40 30.15
N ARG A 164 0.97 4.16 30.30
CA ARG A 164 0.70 2.93 29.52
C ARG A 164 1.37 2.90 28.14
N GLU A 165 2.23 1.90 27.91
CA GLU A 165 2.81 1.57 26.59
C GLU A 165 1.70 1.53 25.53
N LYS A 166 1.48 2.65 24.86
CA LYS A 166 0.60 2.75 23.70
C LYS A 166 1.30 2.00 22.57
N GLY A 167 0.54 1.18 21.86
CA GLY A 167 1.10 0.34 20.80
C GLY A 167 1.74 1.14 19.67
N ALA A 168 2.34 0.45 18.69
CA ALA A 168 3.13 1.12 17.66
C ALA A 168 2.25 1.86 16.65
N ARG A 169 2.57 3.12 16.37
CA ARG A 169 1.90 3.93 15.35
C ARG A 169 2.82 4.17 14.15
N TYR A 170 2.25 4.06 12.96
CA TYR A 170 2.91 4.31 11.68
C TYR A 170 2.10 5.30 10.85
N GLU A 171 2.79 6.15 10.10
CA GLU A 171 2.20 7.14 9.20
C GLU A 171 2.72 6.88 7.79
N LEU A 172 1.83 6.94 6.81
CA LEU A 172 2.14 6.72 5.40
C LEU A 172 2.39 8.05 4.71
N HIS A 173 3.58 8.19 4.12
CA HIS A 173 4.03 9.39 3.41
C HIS A 173 4.35 9.05 1.95
N PRO A 174 4.05 9.92 0.96
CA PRO A 174 4.59 9.79 -0.39
C PRO A 174 6.08 10.15 -0.41
N LEU A 175 6.93 9.41 -1.14
CA LEU A 175 8.37 9.74 -1.28
C LEU A 175 8.67 10.67 -2.45
N ALA A 176 7.86 10.61 -3.51
CA ALA A 176 8.05 11.45 -4.69
C ALA A 176 7.17 12.69 -4.58
N ALA A 177 7.80 13.86 -4.44
CA ALA A 177 7.14 15.16 -4.45
C ALA A 177 6.66 15.59 -5.86
N THR A 178 6.17 14.67 -6.70
CA THR A 178 5.70 15.03 -8.05
C THR A 178 4.38 15.81 -8.02
N LEU A 179 3.76 15.95 -6.85
CA LEU A 179 2.56 16.78 -6.65
C LEU A 179 2.86 18.16 -6.05
N SER A 180 4.08 18.44 -5.59
CA SER A 180 4.42 19.77 -5.04
C SER A 180 4.80 20.78 -6.13
N ALA A 181 5.33 20.32 -7.28
CA ALA A 181 5.75 21.23 -8.36
C ALA A 181 4.59 21.90 -9.11
N LEU A 182 3.37 21.36 -9.05
CA LEU A 182 2.17 21.94 -9.68
C LEU A 182 1.30 22.76 -8.70
N ALA A 183 1.40 22.50 -7.38
CA ALA A 183 0.66 23.24 -6.36
C ALA A 183 1.43 24.47 -5.82
N SER A 184 2.75 24.52 -6.01
CA SER A 184 3.61 25.59 -5.46
C SER A 184 3.57 26.91 -6.22
N SER A 185 2.72 27.08 -7.23
CA SER A 185 2.61 28.36 -7.95
C SER A 185 1.73 29.40 -7.25
N TYR A 186 0.97 29.06 -6.18
CA TYR A 186 -0.02 30.00 -5.62
C TYR A 186 -0.22 30.02 -4.09
N SER A 187 0.63 29.42 -3.26
CA SER A 187 0.45 29.56 -1.80
C SER A 187 1.75 29.71 -1.02
N SER A 188 1.93 30.91 -0.48
CA SER A 188 3.04 31.34 0.37
C SER A 188 2.70 31.11 1.86
N SER A 189 2.47 29.87 2.25
CA SER A 189 2.40 29.49 3.67
C SER A 189 3.21 28.22 3.92
N PRO A 190 4.00 28.16 5.01
CA PRO A 190 4.77 26.96 5.35
C PRO A 190 3.82 25.78 5.54
N PRO A 191 4.14 24.58 5.00
CA PRO A 191 3.28 23.42 5.16
C PRO A 191 3.20 23.07 6.64
N GLU A 192 2.00 23.10 7.21
CA GLU A 192 1.75 22.49 8.52
C GLU A 192 2.19 21.02 8.46
N ASP A 193 2.87 20.60 9.53
CA ASP A 193 3.66 19.36 9.68
C ASP A 193 2.84 18.05 9.56
N GLY A 194 1.54 18.13 9.20
CA GLY A 194 0.62 17.01 8.99
C GLY A 194 0.05 16.90 7.56
N SER A 195 0.37 17.82 6.64
CA SER A 195 -0.30 17.91 5.33
C SER A 195 0.01 16.76 4.35
N ASN A 196 1.01 15.93 4.63
CA ASN A 196 1.47 14.85 3.73
C ASN A 196 1.14 13.43 4.20
N ILE A 197 0.37 13.27 5.29
CA ILE A 197 -0.01 11.96 5.80
C ILE A 197 -1.21 11.43 5.01
N LEU A 198 -1.01 10.30 4.33
CA LEU A 198 -2.03 9.66 3.49
C LEU A 198 -2.79 8.54 4.21
N ALA A 199 -2.17 7.96 5.24
CA ALA A 199 -2.81 6.98 6.09
C ALA A 199 -2.09 6.89 7.44
N GLU A 200 -2.81 6.46 8.47
CA GLU A 200 -2.30 6.16 9.79
C GLU A 200 -2.63 4.73 10.17
N LEU A 201 -1.65 4.00 10.66
CA LEU A 201 -1.79 2.66 11.21
C LEU A 201 -1.43 2.68 12.69
N THR A 202 -2.41 2.42 13.54
CA THR A 202 -2.21 2.25 14.98
C THR A 202 -2.35 0.78 15.33
N LEU A 203 -1.24 0.14 15.71
CA LEU A 203 -1.23 -1.24 16.16
C LEU A 203 -1.39 -1.26 17.68
N ASP A 204 -2.30 -2.08 18.19
CA ASP A 204 -2.52 -2.21 19.64
C ASP A 204 -1.34 -2.89 20.35
N ASN A 205 -1.39 -3.00 21.67
CA ASN A 205 -0.42 -3.83 22.39
C ASN A 205 -0.43 -5.26 21.80
N VAL A 206 0.73 -5.91 21.66
CA VAL A 206 0.83 -7.31 21.17
C VAL A 206 0.03 -8.28 22.05
N LEU A 207 -0.20 -7.91 23.32
CA LEU A 207 -1.03 -8.66 24.27
C LEU A 207 -2.54 -8.41 24.10
N SER A 208 -2.96 -7.47 23.23
CA SER A 208 -4.38 -7.28 22.90
C SER A 208 -4.81 -8.33 21.89
N PHE A 209 -5.60 -9.31 22.36
CA PHE A 209 -6.09 -10.41 21.53
C PHE A 209 -7.44 -10.15 20.88
N LYS A 210 -8.10 -9.00 21.16
CA LYS A 210 -9.43 -8.69 20.59
C LYS A 210 -9.29 -7.76 19.39
N HIS A 211 -8.69 -6.60 19.62
CA HIS A 211 -8.42 -5.60 18.59
C HIS A 211 -6.92 -5.54 18.33
N LEU A 212 -6.54 -5.65 17.07
CA LEU A 212 -5.16 -5.84 16.63
C LEU A 212 -4.57 -4.54 16.07
N PHE A 213 -5.34 -3.84 15.23
CA PHE A 213 -4.98 -2.52 14.73
C PHE A 213 -6.16 -1.74 14.18
N THR A 214 -5.98 -0.41 14.12
CA THR A 214 -6.81 0.51 13.34
C THR A 214 -5.99 1.09 12.19
N LEU A 215 -6.55 1.08 10.99
CA LEU A 215 -6.04 1.75 9.79
C LEU A 215 -7.00 2.88 9.42
N LYS A 216 -6.48 4.10 9.26
CA LYS A 216 -7.23 5.29 8.85
C LYS A 216 -6.64 5.86 7.56
N LEU A 217 -7.46 6.04 6.53
CA LEU A 217 -7.09 6.78 5.32
C LEU A 217 -7.23 8.28 5.58
N MET A 218 -6.31 9.07 5.03
CA MET A 218 -6.21 10.51 5.27
C MET A 218 -5.86 11.24 3.96
N GLY A 219 -6.11 12.55 3.93
CA GLY A 219 -5.80 13.40 2.79
C GLY A 219 -6.39 12.87 1.46
N PRO A 220 -5.62 12.86 0.36
CA PRO A 220 -6.03 12.29 -0.93
C PRO A 220 -6.44 10.80 -0.89
N GLY A 221 -6.00 10.05 0.13
CA GLY A 221 -6.43 8.67 0.33
C GLY A 221 -7.90 8.53 0.74
N LEU A 222 -8.51 9.59 1.28
CA LEU A 222 -9.92 9.63 1.70
C LEU A 222 -10.86 9.94 0.52
N THR A 223 -10.41 10.77 -0.42
CA THR A 223 -11.23 11.27 -1.55
C THR A 223 -11.43 10.22 -2.64
N GLY A 224 -10.68 9.13 -2.60
CA GLY A 224 -10.69 8.08 -3.63
C GLY A 224 -9.88 8.45 -4.88
N GLU A 225 -9.26 9.62 -4.91
CA GLU A 225 -8.46 10.09 -6.06
C GLU A 225 -7.25 9.19 -6.32
N MET A 226 -6.70 8.59 -5.27
CA MET A 226 -5.60 7.63 -5.36
C MET A 226 -6.00 6.30 -6.04
N GLY A 227 -7.31 6.02 -6.10
CA GLY A 227 -7.88 4.83 -6.73
C GLY A 227 -7.89 3.58 -5.84
N ASP A 228 -8.78 2.65 -6.19
CA ASP A 228 -9.02 1.41 -5.43
C ASP A 228 -7.76 0.53 -5.28
N ARG A 229 -6.91 0.49 -6.32
CA ARG A 229 -5.66 -0.28 -6.30
C ARG A 229 -4.69 0.22 -5.23
N TRP A 230 -4.58 1.54 -5.06
CA TRP A 230 -3.78 2.14 -4.00
C TRP A 230 -4.36 1.79 -2.62
N THR A 231 -5.68 1.93 -2.45
CA THR A 231 -6.34 1.62 -1.17
C THR A 231 -6.15 0.16 -0.76
N LEU A 232 -6.32 -0.77 -1.70
CA LEU A 232 -6.04 -2.19 -1.46
C LEU A 232 -4.58 -2.42 -1.03
N MET A 233 -3.62 -1.76 -1.68
CA MET A 233 -2.22 -1.87 -1.29
C MET A 233 -1.93 -1.30 0.11
N VAL A 234 -2.56 -0.21 0.50
CA VAL A 234 -2.45 0.36 1.85
C VAL A 234 -2.95 -0.66 2.89
N VAL A 235 -4.11 -1.30 2.64
CA VAL A 235 -4.64 -2.37 3.50
C VAL A 235 -3.70 -3.57 3.58
N MET A 236 -3.19 -4.03 2.44
CA MET A 236 -2.29 -5.19 2.38
C MET A 236 -0.94 -4.92 3.06
N THR A 237 -0.41 -3.70 2.96
CA THR A 237 0.83 -3.32 3.66
C THR A 237 0.62 -3.16 5.16
N ALA A 238 -0.53 -2.68 5.62
CA ALA A 238 -0.90 -2.67 7.04
C ALA A 238 -0.98 -4.09 7.62
N LEU A 239 -1.65 -5.02 6.91
CA LEU A 239 -1.67 -6.45 7.28
C LEU A 239 -0.26 -7.04 7.34
N ARG A 240 0.60 -6.69 6.37
CA ARG A 240 2.00 -7.15 6.36
C ARG A 240 2.80 -6.61 7.54
N ILE A 241 2.68 -5.34 7.89
CA ILE A 241 3.36 -4.75 9.04
C ILE A 241 2.89 -5.43 10.33
N HIS A 242 1.58 -5.67 10.47
CA HIS A 242 1.03 -6.42 11.60
C HIS A 242 1.64 -7.83 11.69
N TRP A 243 1.68 -8.57 10.58
CA TRP A 243 2.33 -9.88 10.49
C TRP A 243 3.81 -9.83 10.88
N LEU A 244 4.56 -8.87 10.35
CA LEU A 244 5.99 -8.70 10.68
C LEU A 244 6.18 -8.42 12.17
N ARG A 245 5.30 -7.63 12.79
CA ARG A 245 5.37 -7.29 14.21
C ARG A 245 5.12 -8.51 15.09
N GLN A 246 4.10 -9.31 14.80
CA GLN A 246 3.84 -10.56 15.52
C GLN A 246 5.02 -11.53 15.47
N ASN A 247 5.81 -11.49 14.40
CA ASN A 247 7.01 -12.32 14.23
C ASN A 247 8.32 -11.65 14.72
N GLY A 248 8.25 -10.49 15.38
CA GLY A 248 9.43 -9.76 15.87
C GLY A 248 10.31 -9.14 14.77
N LYS A 249 9.83 -9.10 13.51
CA LYS A 249 10.57 -8.62 12.33
C LYS A 249 10.47 -7.12 12.08
N THR A 250 9.87 -6.37 12.99
CA THR A 250 9.79 -4.89 12.93
C THR A 250 10.83 -4.20 13.82
N ASN A 251 11.69 -4.97 14.49
CA ASN A 251 12.72 -4.44 15.37
C ASN A 251 13.92 -3.94 14.56
N LYS A 252 14.48 -2.80 14.96
CA LYS A 252 15.65 -2.16 14.31
C LYS A 252 16.80 -3.14 13.99
N PRO A 253 17.29 -3.99 14.91
CA PRO A 253 18.40 -4.90 14.59
C PRO A 253 18.02 -5.92 13.50
N THR A 254 16.78 -6.43 13.52
CA THR A 254 16.30 -7.38 12.51
C THR A 254 16.16 -6.73 11.14
N VAL A 255 15.67 -5.49 11.09
CA VAL A 255 15.55 -4.72 9.83
C VAL A 255 16.93 -4.34 9.29
N ALA A 256 17.87 -3.93 10.15
CA ALA A 256 19.25 -3.63 9.76
C ALA A 256 19.90 -4.84 9.08
N ALA A 257 19.78 -6.01 9.70
CA ALA A 257 20.31 -7.26 9.15
C ALA A 257 19.69 -7.58 7.79
N ALA A 258 18.36 -7.49 7.66
CA ALA A 258 17.68 -7.73 6.39
C ALA A 258 18.13 -6.78 5.27
N GLN A 259 18.32 -5.50 5.58
CA GLN A 259 18.78 -4.50 4.60
C GLN A 259 20.22 -4.75 4.13
N LEU A 260 21.10 -5.26 5.00
CA LEU A 260 22.48 -5.63 4.64
C LEU A 260 22.52 -6.79 3.63
N PHE A 261 21.71 -7.83 3.82
CA PHE A 261 21.66 -8.97 2.88
C PHE A 261 21.10 -8.59 1.50
N ASP A 262 20.26 -7.56 1.45
CA ASP A 262 19.67 -7.03 0.21
C ASP A 262 20.63 -6.13 -0.60
N SER A 263 21.78 -5.75 -0.02
CA SER A 263 22.74 -4.80 -0.60
C SER A 263 24.01 -5.46 -1.17
N ASN A 264 24.14 -6.79 -1.04
CA ASN A 264 25.20 -7.62 -1.62
C ASN A 264 24.67 -8.44 -2.79
#